data_AF-A0A174NB97-F1
#
_entry.id   AF-A0A174NB97-F1
#
_cell.length_a   1.000
_cell.length_b   1.000
_cell.length_c   1.000
_cell.angle_alpha   90.00
_cell.angle_beta   90.00
_cell.angle_gamma   90.00
#
_symmetry.space_group_name_H-M   'P 1'
#
loop_
_entity.id
_entity.type
_entity.pdbx_description
1 polymer ?
#
loop_
_entity_poly.entity_id
_entity_poly.type
_entity_poly.pdbx_seq_one_letter_code
_entity_poly.pdbx_strand_id
1 'polypeptide(L)'
;MVLVFNTTQKVYYTETKSTFKTFGTENNATFAVEKENKSYTVDIEQKSKINQLLLSATPKGLLFSEWLKRNGYSDQLIKRYRESGWLEMLSKGVMYRTGDSLSAYAALSCYNRQLGKTFRVAAHSALELFGFNHYVPMGKPLLMVAHGKQRVPEWIRHDVFDRVIKPFSTDTFSEPQATTIVKDEVDLPVSTPEQAFLECLLLAPQQYSYMDLFYMMEQLTTLRPEMLQRLLETTKSLKVKRMFLYMAEKAGHYWLDALDMSKIEMGTSKLQLAKNGVYISKYKITVPKELNEYE
;
A
#
# COMPACT_ATOMS: atom_id res chain seq x y z
N MET A 1 8.35 3.80 -39.78
CA MET A 1 8.44 5.25 -40.04
C MET A 1 7.08 5.84 -39.69
N VAL A 2 6.80 6.16 -38.41
CA VAL A 2 7.05 7.45 -37.73
C VAL A 2 6.18 8.60 -38.27
N LEU A 3 5.17 9.00 -37.46
CA LEU A 3 4.62 10.37 -37.20
C LEU A 3 3.77 11.05 -38.31
N VAL A 4 2.70 11.85 -38.11
CA VAL A 4 1.86 12.26 -36.96
C VAL A 4 0.67 13.18 -37.42
N PHE A 5 -0.40 13.22 -36.59
CA PHE A 5 -1.49 14.20 -36.31
C PHE A 5 -2.48 14.84 -37.32
N ASN A 6 -3.75 14.79 -36.84
CA ASN A 6 -4.80 15.83 -36.72
C ASN A 6 -5.76 16.16 -37.88
N THR A 7 -7.06 15.97 -37.61
CA THR A 7 -8.08 17.05 -37.68
C THR A 7 -9.42 16.59 -37.08
N THR A 8 -9.72 17.02 -35.85
CA THR A 8 -11.08 16.98 -35.29
C THR A 8 -11.81 18.24 -35.76
N GLN A 9 -12.87 18.06 -36.55
CA GLN A 9 -13.73 19.15 -37.03
C GLN A 9 -14.34 19.93 -35.87
N LYS A 10 -14.18 21.26 -35.90
CA LYS A 10 -14.97 22.19 -35.08
C LYS A 10 -16.26 22.52 -35.85
N VAL A 11 -17.41 22.14 -35.29
CA VAL A 11 -18.70 22.62 -35.78
C VAL A 11 -19.01 23.92 -35.03
N TYR A 12 -19.07 25.02 -35.77
CA TYR A 12 -19.53 26.32 -35.28
C TYR A 12 -21.01 26.47 -35.65
N TYR A 13 -21.86 26.83 -34.69
CA TYR A 13 -23.22 27.29 -34.96
C TYR A 13 -23.33 28.72 -34.39
N THR A 14 -23.61 29.68 -35.27
CA THR A 14 -23.94 31.06 -34.89
C THR A 14 -25.33 31.38 -35.44
N GLU A 15 -26.33 31.48 -34.55
CA GLU A 15 -27.59 32.14 -34.87
C GLU A 15 -27.61 33.50 -34.17
N THR A 16 -27.45 34.57 -34.94
CA THR A 16 -27.69 35.95 -34.50
C THR A 16 -29.11 36.34 -34.86
N LYS A 17 -30.02 36.32 -33.87
CA LYS A 17 -31.29 37.06 -33.95
C LYS A 17 -31.25 38.24 -32.99
N SER A 18 -30.89 39.39 -33.53
CA SER A 18 -31.00 40.69 -32.85
C SER A 18 -32.44 41.18 -32.95
N THR A 19 -33.25 40.99 -31.91
CA THR A 19 -34.57 41.64 -31.81
C THR A 19 -34.44 42.93 -31.01
N PHE A 20 -34.51 44.08 -31.69
CA PHE A 20 -34.71 45.39 -31.06
C PHE A 20 -36.21 45.55 -30.72
N LYS A 21 -36.53 45.90 -29.47
CA LYS A 21 -37.85 46.43 -29.11
C LYS A 21 -37.67 47.88 -28.67
N THR A 22 -38.23 48.81 -29.43
CA THR A 22 -38.32 50.23 -29.07
C THR A 22 -39.61 50.47 -28.30
N PHE A 23 -39.50 51.00 -27.08
CA PHE A 23 -40.64 51.55 -26.33
C PHE A 23 -40.48 53.07 -26.31
N GLY A 24 -41.47 53.80 -26.84
CA GLY A 24 -41.51 55.26 -26.79
C GLY A 24 -42.38 55.75 -25.63
N THR A 25 -41.95 56.82 -24.96
CA THR A 25 -42.78 57.64 -24.06
C THR A 25 -42.61 59.12 -24.43
N GLU A 26 -43.61 59.95 -24.11
CA GLU A 26 -43.81 61.32 -24.61
C GLU A 26 -42.75 62.38 -24.21
N ASN A 27 -41.66 62.00 -23.55
CA ASN A 27 -40.53 62.87 -23.30
C ASN A 27 -39.29 62.27 -23.95
N ASN A 28 -38.81 62.90 -25.03
CA ASN A 28 -37.66 62.51 -25.88
C ASN A 28 -36.35 62.22 -25.10
N ALA A 29 -36.29 61.11 -24.37
CA ALA A 29 -35.10 60.57 -23.75
C ALA A 29 -34.92 59.13 -24.24
N THR A 30 -33.98 58.95 -25.18
CA THR A 30 -33.61 57.65 -25.72
C THR A 30 -32.63 56.98 -24.75
N PHE A 31 -33.08 55.99 -23.98
CA PHE A 31 -32.19 55.14 -23.18
C PHE A 31 -31.84 53.88 -23.96
N ALA A 32 -30.57 53.75 -24.36
CA ALA A 32 -30.04 52.49 -24.87
C ALA A 32 -29.75 51.57 -23.68
N VAL A 33 -30.48 50.45 -23.57
CA VAL A 33 -30.16 49.38 -22.61
C VAL A 33 -29.43 48.28 -23.35
N GLU A 34 -28.12 48.21 -23.17
CA GLU A 34 -27.28 47.12 -23.68
C GLU A 34 -27.43 45.90 -22.76
N LYS A 35 -28.00 44.80 -23.28
CA LYS A 35 -27.95 43.50 -22.59
C LYS A 35 -26.57 42.90 -22.82
N GLU A 36 -25.68 43.08 -21.86
CA GLU A 36 -24.39 42.41 -21.83
C GLU A 36 -24.60 40.90 -21.59
N ASN A 37 -24.66 40.11 -22.66
CA ASN A 37 -24.65 38.66 -22.58
C ASN A 37 -23.24 38.19 -22.19
N LYS A 38 -22.98 38.07 -20.88
CA LYS A 38 -21.80 37.36 -20.38
C LYS A 38 -21.91 35.88 -20.74
N SER A 39 -21.18 35.46 -21.76
CA SER A 39 -21.01 34.05 -22.09
C SER A 39 -20.05 33.41 -21.07
N TYR A 40 -20.57 32.57 -20.18
CA TYR A 40 -19.75 31.76 -19.29
C TYR A 40 -19.30 30.49 -20.01
N THR A 41 -18.05 30.45 -20.47
CA THR A 41 -17.39 29.21 -20.90
C THR A 41 -16.87 28.44 -19.69
N VAL A 42 -17.77 27.89 -18.88
CA VAL A 42 -17.42 26.99 -17.78
C VAL A 42 -18.48 25.89 -17.71
N ASP A 43 -18.19 24.70 -18.25
CA ASP A 43 -18.66 23.41 -17.67
C ASP A 43 -18.46 22.16 -18.55
N ILE A 44 -18.14 22.28 -19.84
CA ILE A 44 -17.96 21.08 -20.69
C ILE A 44 -16.60 20.40 -20.44
N GLU A 45 -15.52 21.17 -20.33
CA GLU A 45 -14.18 20.61 -20.12
C GLU A 45 -14.01 20.00 -18.71
N GLN A 46 -14.67 20.58 -17.69
CA GLN A 46 -14.56 20.12 -16.31
C GLN A 46 -15.36 18.84 -16.04
N LYS A 47 -16.55 18.70 -16.64
CA LYS A 47 -17.31 17.43 -16.64
C LYS A 47 -16.52 16.31 -17.33
N SER A 48 -15.74 16.61 -18.36
CA SER A 48 -14.86 15.63 -19.00
C SER A 48 -13.69 15.22 -18.07
N LYS A 49 -12.99 16.18 -17.46
CA LYS A 49 -11.84 15.89 -16.59
C LYS A 49 -12.19 15.11 -15.32
N ILE A 50 -13.36 15.35 -14.72
CA ILE A 50 -13.81 14.55 -13.57
C ILE A 50 -14.14 13.12 -14.00
N ASN A 51 -14.81 12.94 -15.14
CA ASN A 51 -15.10 11.60 -15.67
C ASN A 51 -13.81 10.84 -15.96
N GLN A 52 -12.81 11.50 -16.56
CA GLN A 52 -11.48 10.91 -16.77
C GLN A 52 -10.80 10.53 -15.45
N LEU A 53 -10.90 11.38 -14.42
CA LEU A 53 -10.37 11.06 -13.10
C LEU A 53 -11.05 9.84 -12.51
N LEU A 54 -12.38 9.78 -12.55
CA LEU A 54 -13.16 8.67 -11.97
C LEU A 54 -12.97 7.35 -12.72
N LEU A 55 -12.72 7.40 -14.03
CA LEU A 55 -12.40 6.22 -14.84
C LEU A 55 -10.96 5.72 -14.62
N SER A 56 -10.01 6.60 -14.30
CA SER A 56 -8.61 6.24 -14.07
C SER A 56 -8.27 5.99 -12.60
N ALA A 57 -9.09 6.48 -11.67
CA ALA A 57 -8.93 6.24 -10.25
C ALA A 57 -9.15 4.76 -9.92
N THR A 58 -8.31 4.23 -9.04
CA THR A 58 -8.52 2.87 -8.53
C THR A 58 -9.76 2.87 -7.64
N PRO A 59 -10.74 1.98 -7.90
CA PRO A 59 -11.91 1.82 -7.04
C PRO A 59 -11.50 1.60 -5.59
N LYS A 60 -12.23 2.19 -4.62
CA LYS A 60 -11.94 2.05 -3.18
C LYS A 60 -10.55 2.56 -2.74
N GLY A 61 -9.82 3.22 -3.64
CA GLY A 61 -8.46 3.70 -3.43
C GLY A 61 -8.38 5.15 -3.01
N LEU A 62 -7.14 5.61 -2.78
CA LEU A 62 -6.85 7.00 -2.42
C LEU A 62 -6.38 7.81 -3.63
N LEU A 63 -6.61 9.12 -3.57
CA LEU A 63 -6.15 10.14 -4.51
C LEU A 63 -5.27 11.14 -3.76
N PHE A 64 -4.01 11.27 -4.17
CA PHE A 64 -3.07 12.17 -3.55
C PHE A 64 -3.02 13.50 -4.30
N SER A 65 -3.18 14.63 -3.59
CA SER A 65 -3.18 15.96 -4.20
C SER A 65 -1.89 16.24 -4.99
N GLU A 66 -0.76 15.74 -4.51
CA GLU A 66 0.52 15.85 -5.20
C GLU A 66 0.50 15.14 -6.56
N TRP A 67 -0.05 13.93 -6.64
CA TRP A 67 -0.19 13.21 -7.90
C TRP A 67 -1.20 13.87 -8.83
N LEU A 68 -2.35 14.31 -8.29
CA LEU A 68 -3.37 15.04 -9.05
C LEU A 68 -2.79 16.29 -9.73
N LYS A 69 -1.99 17.09 -9.00
CA LYS A 69 -1.32 18.27 -9.58
C LYS A 69 -0.39 17.91 -10.73
N ARG A 70 0.44 16.87 -10.55
CA ARG A 70 1.35 16.39 -11.61
C ARG A 70 0.59 15.90 -12.84
N ASN A 71 -0.66 15.45 -12.68
CA ASN A 71 -1.54 14.99 -13.76
C ASN A 71 -2.51 16.07 -14.26
N GLY A 72 -2.24 17.36 -13.98
CA GLY A 72 -2.99 18.47 -14.57
C GLY A 72 -4.26 18.89 -13.83
N TYR A 73 -4.49 18.39 -12.62
CA TYR A 73 -5.60 18.83 -11.75
C TYR A 73 -5.12 19.94 -10.82
N SER A 74 -5.53 21.18 -11.09
CA SER A 74 -5.16 22.34 -10.27
C SER A 74 -5.80 22.31 -8.88
N ASP A 75 -5.21 23.03 -7.91
CA ASP A 75 -5.78 23.15 -6.56
C ASP A 75 -7.22 23.68 -6.56
N GLN A 76 -7.53 24.61 -7.47
CA GLN A 76 -8.88 25.14 -7.65
C GLN A 76 -9.85 24.07 -8.14
N LEU A 77 -9.42 23.23 -9.09
CA LEU A 77 -10.25 22.14 -9.61
C LEU A 77 -10.48 21.05 -8.55
N ILE A 78 -9.44 20.67 -7.82
CA ILE A 78 -9.54 19.73 -6.69
C ILE A 78 -10.48 20.28 -5.61
N LYS A 79 -10.38 21.57 -5.29
CA LYS A 79 -11.30 22.23 -4.36
C LYS A 79 -12.75 22.16 -4.86
N ARG A 80 -13.00 22.51 -6.12
CA ARG A 80 -14.34 22.42 -6.73
C ARG A 80 -14.89 21.00 -6.67
N TYR A 81 -14.08 19.97 -6.93
CA TYR A 81 -14.50 18.56 -6.84
C TYR A 81 -14.88 18.13 -5.42
N ARG A 82 -14.21 18.68 -4.40
CA ARG A 82 -14.62 18.46 -3.00
C ARG A 82 -15.91 19.19 -2.65
N GLU A 83 -16.04 20.46 -3.03
CA GLU A 83 -17.23 21.28 -2.75
C GLU A 83 -18.49 20.76 -3.46
N SER A 84 -18.33 20.18 -4.64
CA SER A 84 -19.43 19.54 -5.39
C SER A 84 -19.69 18.09 -4.99
N GLY A 85 -18.96 17.57 -3.98
CA GLY A 85 -19.21 16.25 -3.43
C GLY A 85 -18.73 15.08 -4.30
N TRP A 86 -17.84 15.29 -5.27
CA TRP A 86 -17.20 14.18 -5.99
C TRP A 86 -16.10 13.50 -5.19
N LEU A 87 -15.39 14.28 -4.36
CA LEU A 87 -14.28 13.81 -3.55
C LEU A 87 -14.45 14.19 -2.08
N GLU A 88 -14.12 13.26 -1.19
CA GLU A 88 -14.01 13.50 0.25
C GLU A 88 -12.54 13.57 0.68
N MET A 89 -12.27 14.31 1.75
CA MET A 89 -10.91 14.47 2.28
C MET A 89 -10.72 13.51 3.46
N LEU A 90 -9.73 12.63 3.36
CA LEU A 90 -9.35 11.73 4.45
C LEU A 90 -8.37 12.40 5.42
N SER A 91 -7.33 13.03 4.87
CA SER A 91 -6.32 13.80 5.62
C SER A 91 -5.69 14.86 4.72
N LYS A 92 -4.72 15.62 5.23
CA LYS A 92 -4.12 16.73 4.46
C LYS A 92 -3.52 16.23 3.14
N GLY A 93 -4.15 16.60 2.03
CA GLY A 93 -3.71 16.24 0.67
C GLY A 93 -4.06 14.81 0.25
N VAL A 94 -4.87 14.09 1.03
CA VAL A 94 -5.31 12.72 0.71
C VAL A 94 -6.83 12.71 0.63
N MET A 95 -7.34 12.28 -0.52
CA MET A 95 -8.76 12.27 -0.82
C MET A 95 -9.18 10.88 -1.31
N TYR A 96 -10.48 10.67 -1.39
CA TYR A 96 -11.08 9.49 -2.00
C TYR A 96 -12.40 9.90 -2.65
N ARG A 97 -12.95 9.00 -3.46
CA ARG A 97 -14.25 9.21 -4.10
C ARG A 97 -15.35 9.17 -3.05
N THR A 98 -16.23 10.18 -3.05
CA THR A 98 -17.41 10.23 -2.17
C THR A 98 -18.24 8.97 -2.30
N GLY A 99 -18.62 8.38 -1.16
CA GLY A 99 -19.43 7.16 -1.09
C GLY A 99 -18.67 5.84 -1.27
N ASP A 100 -17.37 5.85 -1.56
CA ASP A 100 -16.57 4.62 -1.61
C ASP A 100 -16.30 4.07 -0.21
N SER A 101 -16.35 2.74 -0.08
CA SER A 101 -15.72 2.03 1.05
C SER A 101 -14.23 1.88 0.76
N LEU A 102 -13.37 2.25 1.71
CA LEU A 102 -11.93 2.28 1.47
C LEU A 102 -11.28 0.91 1.68
N SER A 103 -10.47 0.49 0.71
CA SER A 103 -9.66 -0.72 0.84
C SER A 103 -8.22 -0.38 1.21
N ALA A 104 -7.68 -1.05 2.21
CA ALA A 104 -6.30 -0.92 2.64
C ALA A 104 -5.31 -1.33 1.54
N TYR A 105 -5.65 -2.36 0.76
CA TYR A 105 -4.84 -2.79 -0.39
C TYR A 105 -4.85 -1.75 -1.51
N ALA A 106 -6.03 -1.25 -1.88
CA ALA A 106 -6.14 -0.20 -2.89
C ALA A 106 -5.43 1.09 -2.46
N ALA A 107 -5.54 1.48 -1.19
CA ALA A 107 -4.85 2.62 -0.62
C ALA A 107 -3.31 2.47 -0.71
N LEU A 108 -2.79 1.30 -0.35
CA LEU A 108 -1.36 0.98 -0.44
C LEU A 108 -0.85 1.00 -1.88
N SER A 109 -1.58 0.37 -2.80
CA SER A 109 -1.25 0.34 -4.22
C SER A 109 -1.24 1.75 -4.81
N CYS A 110 -2.28 2.56 -4.54
CA CYS A 110 -2.32 3.97 -4.92
C CYS A 110 -1.14 4.76 -4.36
N TYR A 111 -0.81 4.60 -3.08
CA TYR A 111 0.28 5.33 -2.45
C TYR A 111 1.63 5.05 -3.12
N ASN A 112 1.91 3.78 -3.42
CA ASN A 112 3.12 3.38 -4.14
C ASN A 112 3.14 3.93 -5.56
N ARG A 113 2.08 3.68 -6.34
CA ARG A 113 2.02 4.05 -7.77
C ARG A 113 1.99 5.56 -7.99
N GLN A 114 1.24 6.29 -7.17
CA GLN A 114 1.06 7.75 -7.34
C GLN A 114 2.26 8.55 -6.83
N LEU A 115 2.88 8.13 -5.72
CA LEU A 115 3.94 8.90 -5.05
C LEU A 115 5.32 8.23 -5.09
N GLY A 116 5.48 7.15 -5.87
CA GLY A 116 6.75 6.43 -6.01
C GLY A 116 7.25 5.83 -4.70
N LYS A 117 6.33 5.33 -3.88
CA LYS A 117 6.64 4.74 -2.57
C LYS A 117 6.87 3.24 -2.70
N THR A 118 7.51 2.66 -1.69
CA THR A 118 7.98 1.27 -1.69
C THR A 118 7.45 0.50 -0.49
N PHE A 119 6.21 0.77 -0.08
CA PHE A 119 5.58 0.06 1.03
C PHE A 119 5.12 -1.30 0.51
N ARG A 120 5.29 -2.37 1.28
CA ARG A 120 4.92 -3.72 0.83
C ARG A 120 4.16 -4.48 1.91
N VAL A 121 3.27 -5.36 1.48
CA VAL A 121 2.61 -6.31 2.37
C VAL A 121 3.67 -7.30 2.89
N ALA A 122 3.71 -7.49 4.19
CA ALA A 122 4.88 -8.03 4.88
C ALA A 122 4.48 -8.89 6.08
N ALA A 123 5.45 -9.58 6.69
CA ALA A 123 5.23 -10.45 7.85
C ALA A 123 4.05 -11.42 7.64
N HIS A 124 3.23 -11.63 8.67
CA HIS A 124 2.11 -12.56 8.64
C HIS A 124 1.12 -12.29 7.50
N SER A 125 0.80 -11.02 7.21
CA SER A 125 -0.14 -10.69 6.12
C SER A 125 0.39 -11.07 4.73
N ALA A 126 1.71 -11.15 4.55
CA ALA A 126 2.28 -11.68 3.31
C ALA A 126 2.11 -13.21 3.26
N LEU A 127 2.41 -13.92 4.35
CA LEU A 127 2.18 -15.37 4.46
C LEU A 127 0.73 -15.75 4.17
N GLU A 128 -0.24 -15.00 4.69
CA GLU A 128 -1.67 -15.18 4.41
C GLU A 128 -1.99 -15.10 2.91
N LEU A 129 -1.39 -14.13 2.19
CA LEU A 129 -1.61 -13.98 0.75
C LEU A 129 -1.03 -15.14 -0.07
N PHE A 130 -0.03 -15.85 0.45
CA PHE A 130 0.50 -17.08 -0.13
C PHE A 130 -0.23 -18.35 0.34
N GLY A 131 -1.29 -18.22 1.13
CA GLY A 131 -2.08 -19.34 1.64
C GLY A 131 -1.53 -19.99 2.91
N PHE A 132 -0.45 -19.46 3.49
CA PHE A 132 0.05 -19.90 4.79
C PHE A 132 -0.75 -19.18 5.88
N ASN A 133 -1.85 -19.79 6.29
CA ASN A 133 -2.73 -19.20 7.28
C ASN A 133 -2.85 -20.10 8.51
N HIS A 134 -2.42 -19.58 9.66
CA HIS A 134 -2.50 -20.29 10.94
C HIS A 134 -3.66 -19.77 11.81
N TYR A 135 -4.24 -18.59 11.52
CA TYR A 135 -5.29 -18.03 12.35
C TYR A 135 -6.33 -17.26 11.53
N VAL A 136 -7.61 -17.47 11.83
CA VAL A 136 -8.69 -16.64 11.28
C VAL A 136 -8.88 -15.44 12.20
N PRO A 137 -8.55 -14.21 11.76
CA PRO A 137 -8.66 -13.04 12.61
C PRO A 137 -10.13 -12.83 13.04
N MET A 138 -10.36 -12.78 14.36
CA MET A 138 -11.65 -12.33 14.88
C MET A 138 -11.73 -10.80 14.78
N GLY A 139 -12.71 -10.31 14.02
CA GLY A 139 -12.93 -8.89 13.81
C GLY A 139 -12.23 -8.34 12.56
N LYS A 140 -11.74 -7.10 12.64
CA LYS A 140 -11.11 -6.42 11.52
C LYS A 140 -9.70 -6.96 11.28
N PRO A 141 -9.39 -7.53 10.11
CA PRO A 141 -8.10 -8.16 9.86
C PRO A 141 -6.95 -7.14 9.90
N LEU A 142 -5.80 -7.60 10.38
CA LEU A 142 -4.57 -6.82 10.43
C LEU A 142 -3.86 -6.86 9.07
N LEU A 143 -3.35 -5.72 8.62
CA LEU A 143 -2.48 -5.62 7.44
C LEU A 143 -1.10 -5.12 7.85
N MET A 144 -0.14 -6.02 7.90
CA MET A 144 1.26 -5.71 8.18
C MET A 144 1.94 -5.13 6.94
N VAL A 145 2.52 -3.94 7.09
CA VAL A 145 3.15 -3.22 5.98
C VAL A 145 4.58 -2.84 6.32
N ALA A 146 5.54 -3.39 5.59
CA ALA A 146 6.93 -3.02 5.74
C ALA A 146 7.26 -1.79 4.89
N HIS A 147 8.15 -0.94 5.40
CA HIS A 147 8.74 0.16 4.66
C HIS A 147 10.19 0.41 5.11
N GLY A 148 10.95 1.17 4.33
CA GLY A 148 12.28 1.65 4.75
C GLY A 148 12.20 2.77 5.81
N LYS A 149 13.24 3.59 5.95
CA LYS A 149 13.28 4.74 6.90
C LYS A 149 12.43 5.94 6.47
N GLN A 150 11.30 5.70 5.79
CA GLN A 150 10.37 6.73 5.34
C GLN A 150 9.37 7.07 6.45
N ARG A 151 8.91 8.33 6.49
CA ARG A 151 7.86 8.76 7.42
C ARG A 151 6.54 8.06 7.09
N VAL A 152 5.89 7.49 8.10
CA VAL A 152 4.55 6.92 7.97
C VAL A 152 3.54 8.05 7.76
N PRO A 153 2.79 8.06 6.65
CA PRO A 153 1.78 9.08 6.38
C PRO A 153 0.59 8.96 7.34
N GLU A 154 -0.07 10.07 7.63
CA GLU A 154 -1.17 10.15 8.61
C GLU A 154 -2.37 9.28 8.22
N TRP A 155 -2.69 9.21 6.92
CA TRP A 155 -3.84 8.44 6.43
C TRP A 155 -3.81 6.97 6.86
N ILE A 156 -2.64 6.35 7.04
CA ILE A 156 -2.49 4.95 7.47
C ILE A 156 -3.12 4.70 8.86
N ARG A 157 -3.21 5.74 9.70
CA ARG A 157 -3.73 5.62 11.07
C ARG A 157 -5.25 5.71 11.16
N HIS A 158 -5.94 6.02 10.07
CA HIS A 158 -7.39 6.12 10.10
C HIS A 158 -8.04 4.73 10.09
N ASP A 159 -9.08 4.55 10.90
CA ASP A 159 -9.79 3.27 11.02
C ASP A 159 -10.90 3.07 9.96
N VAL A 160 -10.84 3.79 8.85
CA VAL A 160 -11.87 3.79 7.80
C VAL A 160 -11.71 2.67 6.77
N PHE A 161 -10.55 2.01 6.73
CA PHE A 161 -10.27 0.96 5.76
C PHE A 161 -10.95 -0.37 6.12
N ASP A 162 -10.97 -1.32 5.20
CA ASP A 162 -11.39 -2.71 5.45
C ASP A 162 -10.41 -3.51 6.36
N ARG A 163 -9.17 -3.04 6.54
CA ARG A 163 -8.13 -3.66 7.38
C ARG A 163 -7.45 -2.64 8.29
N VAL A 164 -6.97 -3.08 9.45
CA VAL A 164 -6.11 -2.25 10.31
C VAL A 164 -4.70 -2.27 9.75
N ILE A 165 -4.23 -1.14 9.22
CA ILE A 165 -2.88 -1.05 8.65
C ILE A 165 -1.86 -0.84 9.77
N LYS A 166 -0.92 -1.76 9.91
CA LYS A 166 0.16 -1.69 10.90
C LYS A 166 1.52 -1.60 10.21
N PRO A 167 2.06 -0.38 10.05
CA PRO A 167 3.34 -0.17 9.42
C PRO A 167 4.49 -0.54 10.37
N PHE A 168 5.56 -1.11 9.83
CA PHE A 168 6.83 -1.25 10.53
C PHE A 168 8.00 -0.93 9.60
N SER A 169 9.02 -0.27 10.14
CA SER A 169 10.23 0.05 9.39
C SER A 169 11.28 -1.05 9.55
N THR A 170 11.94 -1.44 8.47
CA THR A 170 13.08 -2.36 8.53
C THR A 170 14.15 -2.01 7.49
N ASP A 171 15.41 -2.03 7.92
CA ASP A 171 16.62 -2.04 7.09
C ASP A 171 17.45 -3.32 7.31
N THR A 172 16.83 -4.33 7.93
CA THR A 172 17.45 -5.62 8.27
C THR A 172 17.80 -6.44 7.03
N PHE A 173 16.99 -6.31 5.97
CA PHE A 173 17.15 -6.99 4.70
C PHE A 173 17.70 -6.00 3.67
N SER A 174 18.99 -6.12 3.36
CA SER A 174 19.67 -5.23 2.40
C SER A 174 19.08 -5.34 1.00
N GLU A 175 18.61 -6.53 0.62
CA GLU A 175 17.95 -6.82 -0.64
C GLU A 175 16.57 -7.44 -0.40
N PRO A 176 15.52 -6.62 -0.18
CA PRO A 176 14.18 -7.14 0.06
C PRO A 176 13.67 -7.97 -1.12
N GLN A 177 13.33 -9.22 -0.84
CA GLN A 177 12.76 -10.20 -1.74
C GLN A 177 11.23 -10.08 -1.71
N ALA A 178 10.70 -9.32 -2.65
CA ALA A 178 9.27 -9.11 -2.85
C ALA A 178 8.84 -9.52 -4.26
N THR A 179 7.61 -9.96 -4.40
CA THR A 179 6.93 -10.23 -5.67
C THR A 179 5.65 -9.41 -5.76
N THR A 180 5.08 -9.30 -6.95
CA THR A 180 3.77 -8.65 -7.13
C THR A 180 2.67 -9.71 -7.09
N ILE A 181 1.65 -9.49 -6.26
CA ILE A 181 0.41 -10.28 -6.23
C ILE A 181 -0.74 -9.38 -6.64
N VAL A 182 -1.60 -9.88 -7.53
CA VAL A 182 -2.87 -9.24 -7.86
C VAL A 182 -3.90 -9.70 -6.84
N LYS A 183 -4.42 -8.76 -6.04
CA LYS A 183 -5.48 -9.02 -5.05
C LYS A 183 -6.50 -7.90 -5.14
N ASP A 184 -7.79 -8.26 -5.20
CA ASP A 184 -8.89 -7.30 -5.28
C ASP A 184 -8.68 -6.26 -6.40
N GLU A 185 -8.24 -6.75 -7.57
CA GLU A 185 -7.95 -5.96 -8.79
C GLU A 185 -6.82 -4.93 -8.65
N VAL A 186 -6.00 -5.01 -7.59
CA VAL A 186 -4.84 -4.15 -7.40
C VAL A 186 -3.54 -4.93 -7.32
N ASP A 187 -2.50 -4.36 -7.94
CA ASP A 187 -1.13 -4.86 -7.82
C ASP A 187 -0.55 -4.48 -6.47
N LEU A 188 -0.11 -5.49 -5.71
CA LEU A 188 0.50 -5.34 -4.40
C LEU A 188 1.93 -5.89 -4.43
N PRO A 189 2.93 -5.09 -4.04
CA PRO A 189 4.22 -5.66 -3.67
C PRO A 189 4.06 -6.42 -2.35
N VAL A 190 4.41 -7.70 -2.37
CA VAL A 190 4.27 -8.63 -1.24
C VAL A 190 5.61 -9.33 -1.01
N SER A 191 5.99 -9.45 0.25
CA SER A 191 7.21 -10.14 0.67
C SER A 191 7.09 -11.63 0.36
N THR A 192 8.13 -12.21 -0.22
CA THR A 192 8.17 -13.67 -0.45
C THR A 192 7.99 -14.44 0.88
N PRO A 193 7.44 -15.67 0.88
CA PRO A 193 7.20 -16.42 2.12
C PRO A 193 8.45 -16.55 2.99
N GLU A 194 9.62 -16.75 2.36
CA GLU A 194 10.91 -16.82 3.03
C GLU A 194 11.19 -15.56 3.84
N GLN A 195 11.07 -14.38 3.22
CA GLN A 195 11.32 -13.12 3.91
C GLN A 195 10.20 -12.76 4.89
N ALA A 196 8.95 -13.04 4.54
CA ALA A 196 7.79 -12.76 5.37
C ALA A 196 7.91 -13.44 6.75
N PHE A 197 8.38 -14.70 6.79
CA PHE A 197 8.60 -15.37 8.06
C PHE A 197 9.76 -14.77 8.86
N LEU A 198 10.87 -14.39 8.22
CA LEU A 198 11.98 -13.67 8.89
C LEU A 198 11.53 -12.32 9.45
N GLU A 199 10.57 -11.65 8.81
CA GLU A 199 9.96 -10.42 9.31
C GLU A 199 9.07 -10.65 10.52
N CYS A 200 8.32 -11.75 10.56
CA CYS A 200 7.61 -12.15 11.77
C CYS A 200 8.58 -12.33 12.95
N LEU A 201 9.71 -13.02 12.73
CA LEU A 201 10.75 -13.21 13.75
C LEU A 201 11.42 -11.89 14.19
N LEU A 202 11.54 -10.92 13.27
CA LEU A 202 12.05 -9.59 13.59
C LEU A 202 11.13 -8.85 14.57
N LEU A 203 9.82 -9.05 14.43
CA LEU A 203 8.78 -8.40 15.22
C LEU A 203 8.43 -9.15 16.53
N ALA A 204 8.88 -10.39 16.68
CA ALA A 204 8.74 -11.16 17.91
C ALA A 204 9.74 -10.71 18.99
N PRO A 205 9.43 -10.80 20.30
CA PRO A 205 8.16 -11.24 20.86
C PRO A 205 7.11 -10.12 20.99
N GLN A 206 7.40 -8.90 20.52
CA GLN A 206 6.53 -7.74 20.75
C GLN A 206 5.19 -7.83 20.01
N GLN A 207 5.19 -8.40 18.79
CA GLN A 207 3.99 -8.51 17.95
C GLN A 207 3.48 -9.95 17.82
N TYR A 208 4.36 -10.93 18.00
CA TYR A 208 4.07 -12.35 17.78
C TYR A 208 4.71 -13.17 18.89
N SER A 209 4.00 -14.19 19.39
CA SER A 209 4.61 -15.21 20.22
C SER A 209 5.54 -16.10 19.39
N TYR A 210 6.64 -16.57 19.96
CA TYR A 210 7.47 -17.56 19.26
C TYR A 210 6.73 -18.89 19.06
N MET A 211 5.77 -19.25 19.91
CA MET A 211 4.93 -20.45 19.70
C MET A 211 4.07 -20.33 18.45
N ASP A 212 3.34 -19.21 18.31
CA ASP A 212 2.49 -18.97 17.13
C ASP A 212 3.33 -18.99 15.84
N LEU A 213 4.54 -18.44 15.89
CA LEU A 213 5.47 -18.49 14.77
C LEU A 213 6.00 -19.89 14.51
N PHE A 214 6.13 -20.75 15.52
CA PHE A 214 6.51 -22.13 15.32
C PHE A 214 5.41 -22.92 14.61
N TYR A 215 4.14 -22.76 15.01
CA TYR A 215 3.04 -23.40 14.29
C TYR A 215 2.91 -22.92 12.83
N MET A 216 3.28 -21.67 12.56
CA MET A 216 3.43 -21.20 11.18
C MET A 216 4.63 -21.87 10.50
N MET A 217 5.79 -21.98 11.16
CA MET A 217 6.99 -22.64 10.63
C MET A 217 6.67 -24.05 10.15
N GLU A 218 5.93 -24.85 10.91
CA GLU A 218 5.58 -26.23 10.53
C GLU A 218 4.87 -26.33 9.17
N GLN A 219 4.08 -25.31 8.82
CA GLN A 219 3.35 -25.26 7.54
C GLN A 219 4.23 -24.80 6.36
N LEU A 220 5.42 -24.26 6.60
CA LEU A 220 6.32 -23.71 5.58
C LEU A 220 7.15 -24.80 4.89
N THR A 221 6.50 -25.86 4.40
CA THR A 221 7.16 -27.01 3.77
C THR A 221 7.75 -26.70 2.40
N THR A 222 7.30 -25.64 1.71
CA THR A 222 7.67 -25.35 0.31
C THR A 222 8.55 -24.13 0.13
N LEU A 223 9.30 -23.72 1.15
CA LEU A 223 10.24 -22.60 1.02
C LEU A 223 11.39 -22.94 0.08
N ARG A 224 11.88 -21.95 -0.70
CA ARG A 224 12.96 -22.15 -1.66
C ARG A 224 14.33 -22.02 -0.96
N PRO A 225 15.18 -23.06 -0.98
CA PRO A 225 16.50 -23.01 -0.33
C PRO A 225 17.38 -21.86 -0.80
N GLU A 226 17.44 -21.59 -2.11
CA GLU A 226 18.28 -20.52 -2.67
C GLU A 226 17.90 -19.13 -2.15
N MET A 227 16.59 -18.90 -1.97
CA MET A 227 16.06 -17.65 -1.45
C MET A 227 16.38 -17.51 0.04
N LEU A 228 16.18 -18.59 0.81
CA LEU A 228 16.54 -18.64 2.22
C LEU A 228 18.03 -18.43 2.44
N GLN A 229 18.89 -19.08 1.66
CA GLN A 229 20.33 -18.94 1.72
C GLN A 229 20.72 -17.46 1.58
N ARG A 230 20.26 -16.81 0.50
CA ARG A 230 20.54 -15.38 0.26
C ARG A 230 20.06 -14.48 1.39
N LEU A 231 18.85 -14.71 1.89
CA LEU A 231 18.29 -13.93 3.00
C LEU A 231 19.08 -14.15 4.30
N LEU A 232 19.43 -15.38 4.64
CA LEU A 232 20.15 -15.71 5.87
C LEU A 232 21.61 -15.27 5.84
N GLU A 233 22.25 -15.24 4.67
CA GLU A 233 23.58 -14.65 4.50
C GLU A 233 23.56 -13.13 4.71
N THR A 234 22.62 -12.44 4.04
CA THR A 234 22.60 -10.96 3.97
C THR A 234 21.89 -10.27 5.14
N THR A 235 21.05 -10.98 5.89
CA THR A 235 20.31 -10.43 7.04
C THR A 235 21.27 -9.97 8.13
N LYS A 236 21.09 -8.76 8.66
CA LYS A 236 21.96 -8.22 9.75
C LYS A 236 21.58 -8.73 11.14
N SER A 237 20.39 -9.31 11.30
CA SER A 237 19.86 -9.72 12.60
C SER A 237 20.26 -11.15 12.97
N LEU A 238 21.29 -11.29 13.81
CA LEU A 238 21.70 -12.59 14.36
C LEU A 238 20.57 -13.30 15.12
N LYS A 239 19.70 -12.53 15.79
CA LYS A 239 18.50 -13.05 16.47
C LYS A 239 17.60 -13.79 15.49
N VAL A 240 17.29 -13.16 14.35
CA VAL A 240 16.40 -13.72 13.33
C VAL A 240 17.01 -14.97 12.71
N LYS A 241 18.29 -14.93 12.30
CA LYS A 241 19.00 -16.10 11.74
C LYS A 241 18.93 -17.30 12.66
N ARG A 242 19.31 -17.09 13.93
CA ARG A 242 19.40 -18.18 14.91
C ARG A 242 18.05 -18.76 15.29
N MET A 243 17.03 -17.92 15.51
CA MET A 243 15.70 -18.41 15.82
C MET A 243 15.06 -19.11 14.62
N PHE A 244 15.26 -18.59 13.40
CA PHE A 244 14.79 -19.24 12.18
C PHE A 244 15.38 -20.64 12.04
N LEU A 245 16.70 -20.78 12.11
CA LEU A 245 17.37 -22.06 11.95
C LEU A 245 17.00 -23.06 13.05
N TYR A 246 16.83 -22.59 14.29
CA TYR A 246 16.34 -23.42 15.38
C TYR A 246 14.93 -23.96 15.10
N MET A 247 14.00 -23.10 14.71
CA MET A 247 12.62 -23.51 14.41
C MET A 247 12.57 -24.43 13.19
N ALA A 248 13.37 -24.15 12.15
CA ALA A 248 13.41 -24.95 10.94
C ALA A 248 13.95 -26.37 11.21
N GLU A 249 15.00 -26.47 12.02
CA GLU A 249 15.55 -27.76 12.45
C GLU A 249 14.56 -28.54 13.30
N LYS A 250 13.93 -27.87 14.26
CA LYS A 250 12.91 -28.50 15.12
C LYS A 250 11.71 -29.00 14.31
N ALA A 251 11.27 -28.25 13.31
CA ALA A 251 10.16 -28.65 12.42
C ALA A 251 10.54 -29.74 11.40
N GLY A 252 11.84 -30.11 11.28
CA GLY A 252 12.28 -31.20 10.41
C GLY A 252 12.13 -30.92 8.91
N HIS A 253 12.26 -29.66 8.49
CA HIS A 253 12.06 -29.28 7.08
C HIS A 253 13.19 -29.78 6.17
N TYR A 254 12.83 -30.52 5.11
CA TYR A 254 13.78 -31.06 4.13
C TYR A 254 14.62 -29.99 3.41
N TRP A 255 14.06 -28.78 3.21
CA TRP A 255 14.75 -27.69 2.54
C TRP A 255 15.91 -27.13 3.38
N LEU A 256 15.95 -27.44 4.69
CA LEU A 256 17.04 -27.03 5.57
C LEU A 256 18.36 -27.72 5.20
N ASP A 257 18.30 -28.98 4.77
CA ASP A 257 19.46 -29.78 4.38
C ASP A 257 20.14 -29.25 3.11
N ALA A 258 19.40 -28.47 2.31
CA ALA A 258 19.92 -27.80 1.12
C ALA A 258 20.65 -26.48 1.43
N LEU A 259 20.63 -26.00 2.68
CA LEU A 259 21.33 -24.78 3.07
C LEU A 259 22.80 -25.05 3.39
N ASP A 260 23.66 -24.15 2.91
CA ASP A 260 25.07 -24.13 3.26
C ASP A 260 25.28 -23.36 4.57
N MET A 261 25.22 -24.11 5.67
CA MET A 261 25.38 -23.57 7.03
C MET A 261 26.74 -22.89 7.25
N SER A 262 27.77 -23.23 6.46
CA SER A 262 29.11 -22.65 6.61
C SER A 262 29.17 -21.16 6.22
N LYS A 263 28.25 -20.71 5.35
CA LYS A 263 28.15 -19.33 4.88
C LYS A 263 27.24 -18.46 5.74
N ILE A 264 26.46 -19.07 6.63
CA ILE A 264 25.52 -18.33 7.48
C ILE A 264 26.24 -17.89 8.76
N GLU A 265 26.52 -16.59 8.85
CA GLU A 265 27.13 -16.03 10.05
C GLU A 265 26.19 -16.10 11.26
N MET A 266 26.53 -16.98 12.20
CA MET A 266 25.78 -17.13 13.45
C MET A 266 26.30 -16.23 14.55
N GLY A 267 27.53 -15.72 14.48
CA GLY A 267 28.14 -14.93 15.56
C GLY A 267 28.46 -15.76 16.82
N THR A 268 29.19 -15.15 17.76
CA THR A 268 29.77 -15.86 18.91
C THR A 268 29.05 -15.62 20.23
N SER A 269 28.36 -14.48 20.37
CA SER A 269 27.67 -14.07 21.59
C SER A 269 26.44 -14.93 21.90
N LYS A 270 26.06 -15.02 23.17
CA LYS A 270 24.78 -15.63 23.60
C LYS A 270 23.68 -14.58 23.51
N LEU A 271 22.50 -14.95 22.99
CA LEU A 271 21.34 -14.06 22.92
C LEU A 271 20.18 -14.60 23.76
N GLN A 272 19.72 -13.80 24.71
CA GLN A 272 18.52 -14.13 25.48
C GLN A 272 17.29 -13.68 24.70
N LEU A 273 16.62 -14.60 23.99
CA LEU A 273 15.42 -14.28 23.20
C LEU A 273 14.12 -14.47 23.98
N ALA A 274 14.15 -15.30 25.03
CA ALA A 274 13.07 -15.50 25.98
C ALA A 274 13.57 -15.37 27.42
N LYS A 275 12.78 -14.73 28.29
CA LYS A 275 13.03 -14.73 29.74
C LYS A 275 12.64 -16.11 30.29
N ASN A 276 13.46 -16.65 31.19
CA ASN A 276 13.25 -17.96 31.82
C ASN A 276 13.11 -19.14 30.84
N GLY A 277 13.72 -19.02 29.65
CA GLY A 277 13.69 -20.05 28.62
C GLY A 277 14.78 -21.10 28.74
N VAL A 278 14.82 -22.02 27.77
CA VAL A 278 15.86 -23.06 27.64
C VAL A 278 16.99 -22.54 26.76
N TYR A 279 18.23 -22.76 27.17
CA TYR A 279 19.40 -22.39 26.37
C TYR A 279 19.72 -23.48 25.34
N ILE A 280 19.71 -23.11 24.07
CA ILE A 280 20.04 -24.01 22.95
C ILE A 280 21.49 -23.74 22.53
N SER A 281 22.38 -24.66 22.89
CA SER A 281 23.84 -24.50 22.73
C SER A 281 24.25 -24.32 21.26
N LYS A 282 23.67 -25.12 20.35
CA LYS A 282 23.94 -25.08 18.90
C LYS A 282 23.71 -23.69 18.30
N TYR A 283 22.62 -23.04 18.68
CA TYR A 283 22.22 -21.73 18.14
C TYR A 283 22.61 -20.55 19.05
N LYS A 284 23.14 -20.81 20.25
CA LYS A 284 23.53 -19.80 21.27
C LYS A 284 22.39 -18.83 21.59
N ILE A 285 21.17 -19.34 21.68
CA ILE A 285 19.97 -18.56 22.01
C ILE A 285 19.23 -19.19 23.19
N THR A 286 18.51 -18.36 23.93
CA THR A 286 17.48 -18.83 24.87
C THR A 286 16.11 -18.77 24.21
N VAL A 287 15.39 -19.89 24.15
CA VAL A 287 14.05 -20.02 23.56
C VAL A 287 13.00 -20.27 24.64
N PRO A 288 11.71 -19.94 24.44
CA PRO A 288 10.67 -20.27 25.42
C PRO A 288 10.62 -21.77 25.73
N LYS A 289 10.33 -22.13 26.99
CA LYS A 289 10.24 -23.55 27.42
C LYS A 289 9.17 -24.30 26.64
N GLU A 290 7.99 -23.69 26.52
CA GLU A 290 6.87 -24.16 25.71
C GLU A 290 7.32 -24.55 24.29
N LEU A 291 8.14 -23.72 23.64
CA LEU A 291 8.65 -23.99 22.29
C LEU A 291 9.64 -25.15 22.28
N ASN A 292 10.50 -25.22 23.28
CA ASN A 292 11.48 -26.28 23.33
C ASN A 292 10.86 -27.65 23.63
N GLU A 293 9.85 -27.68 24.50
CA GLU A 293 9.18 -28.89 24.99
C GLU A 293 8.07 -29.38 24.06
N TYR A 294 7.62 -28.57 23.10
CA TYR A 294 6.67 -28.96 22.07
C TYR A 294 7.22 -30.11 21.21
N GLU A 295 6.41 -31.12 20.93
CA GLU A 295 6.80 -32.31 20.15
C GLU A 295 6.85 -32.03 18.65
#